data_AF-A0A2A4UM94-F1
#
_entry.id   AF-A0A2A4UM94-F1
#
_cell.length_a   1.000
_cell.length_b   1.000
_cell.length_c   1.000
_cell.angle_alpha   90.00
_cell.angle_beta   90.00
_cell.angle_gamma   90.00
#
_symmetry.space_group_name_H-M   'P 1'
#
loop_
_entity.id
_entity.type
_entity.pdbx_description
1 polymer ?
#
loop_
_entity_poly.entity_id
_entity_poly.type
_entity_poly.pdbx_seq_one_letter_code
_entity_poly.pdbx_strand_id
1 'polypeptide(L)'
;MEHESIELLAEIKSILDFIAFFIVMGCIFWSIKSILSVVANFKTVYKNKWENDAVRFIQTNQLEELKSHCLEKLESSPKDANANWYLARYYYIVKDLDQCKKYFSLAVEVYPTWEEDAETYIKKLERN
;
A
#
# COMPACT_ATOMS: atom_id res chain seq x y z
N MET A 1 12.29 10.61 63.93
CA MET A 1 12.25 9.22 63.44
C MET A 1 10.94 8.92 62.72
N GLU A 2 9.75 9.08 63.32
CA GLU A 2 8.48 8.78 62.62
C GLU A 2 8.19 9.72 61.44
N HIS A 3 8.32 11.04 61.60
CA HIS A 3 8.11 12.00 60.50
C HIS A 3 9.04 11.76 59.29
N GLU A 4 10.32 11.49 59.56
CA GLU A 4 11.33 11.21 58.54
C GLU A 4 11.04 9.91 57.78
N SER A 5 10.53 8.88 58.48
CA SER A 5 10.13 7.63 57.84
C SER A 5 8.88 7.78 56.94
N ILE A 6 7.97 8.68 57.29
CA ILE A 6 6.75 8.95 56.50
C ILE A 6 7.08 9.72 55.22
N GLU A 7 8.02 10.67 55.29
CA GLU A 7 8.47 11.46 54.13
C GLU A 7 9.21 10.58 53.10
N LEU A 8 10.12 9.72 53.57
CA LEU A 8 10.82 8.73 52.72
C LEU A 8 9.84 7.77 52.03
N LEU A 9 8.82 7.30 52.73
CA LEU A 9 7.78 6.44 52.16
C LEU A 9 6.98 7.15 51.05
N ALA A 10 6.70 8.44 51.21
CA ALA A 10 5.98 9.24 50.21
C ALA A 10 6.80 9.45 48.94
N GLU A 11 8.11 9.74 49.07
CA GLU A 11 9.02 9.89 47.93
C GLU A 11 9.18 8.58 47.14
N ILE A 12 9.37 7.46 47.83
CA ILE A 12 9.50 6.13 47.21
C ILE A 12 8.24 5.79 46.41
N LYS A 13 7.05 6.04 46.97
CA LYS A 13 5.79 5.80 46.29
C LYS A 13 5.66 6.66 45.03
N SER A 14 6.01 7.95 45.11
CA SER A 14 5.98 8.86 43.96
C SER A 14 6.89 8.35 42.82
N ILE A 15 8.10 7.90 43.14
CA ILE A 15 9.02 7.32 42.14
C ILE A 15 8.44 6.05 41.52
N LEU A 16 7.85 5.17 42.33
CA LEU A 16 7.17 3.96 41.86
C LEU A 16 6.02 4.28 40.91
N ASP A 17 5.20 5.28 41.24
CA ASP A 17 4.09 5.73 40.39
C ASP A 17 4.60 6.30 39.05
N PHE A 18 5.71 7.04 39.05
CA PHE A 18 6.36 7.51 37.81
C PHE A 18 6.89 6.35 36.95
N ILE A 19 7.56 5.37 37.55
CA ILE A 19 8.06 4.19 36.81
C ILE A 19 6.89 3.40 36.24
N ALA A 20 5.83 3.18 37.02
CA ALA A 20 4.62 2.50 36.57
C ALA A 20 3.97 3.23 35.39
N PHE A 21 3.92 4.57 35.43
CA PHE A 21 3.43 5.39 34.32
C PHE A 21 4.23 5.17 33.03
N PHE A 22 5.57 5.18 33.09
CA PHE A 22 6.41 4.95 31.91
C PHE A 22 6.30 3.52 31.37
N ILE A 23 6.15 2.52 32.23
CA ILE A 23 5.91 1.12 31.81
C ILE A 23 4.59 1.03 31.04
N VAL A 24 3.50 1.60 31.58
CA VAL A 24 2.18 1.60 30.93
C VAL A 24 2.23 2.33 29.59
N MET A 25 2.85 3.51 29.55
CA MET A 25 3.04 4.27 28.30
C MET A 25 3.86 3.48 27.26
N GLY A 26 4.91 2.79 27.70
CA GLY A 26 5.70 1.89 26.86
C GLY A 26 4.84 0.76 26.29
N CYS A 27 4.07 0.07 27.12
CA CYS A 27 3.16 -0.98 26.67
C CYS A 27 2.15 -0.47 25.63
N ILE A 28 1.54 0.70 25.88
CA ILE A 28 0.61 1.33 24.93
C ILE A 28 1.31 1.62 23.59
N PHE A 29 2.51 2.21 23.63
CA PHE A 29 3.28 2.51 22.42
C PHE A 29 3.62 1.25 21.61
N TRP A 30 4.06 0.18 22.27
CA TRP A 30 4.34 -1.10 21.62
C TRP A 30 3.09 -1.74 21.03
N SER A 31 1.96 -1.71 21.75
CA SER A 31 0.68 -2.21 21.25
C SER A 31 0.21 -1.44 20.01
N ILE A 32 0.29 -0.10 20.01
CA ILE A 32 -0.06 0.72 18.84
C ILE A 32 0.84 0.36 17.65
N LYS A 33 2.15 0.28 17.86
CA LYS A 33 3.11 -0.08 16.79
C LYS A 33 2.84 -1.47 16.23
N SER A 34 2.52 -2.42 17.08
CA SER A 34 2.15 -3.78 16.69
C SER A 34 0.90 -3.79 15.80
N ILE A 35 -0.16 -3.08 16.21
CA ILE A 35 -1.40 -2.97 15.44
C ILE A 35 -1.14 -2.32 14.07
N LEU A 36 -0.38 -1.23 14.03
CA LEU A 36 -0.02 -0.57 12.77
C LEU A 36 0.75 -1.52 11.83
N SER A 37 1.69 -2.29 12.36
CA SER A 37 2.44 -3.29 11.57
C SER A 37 1.52 -4.38 11.01
N VAL A 38 0.56 -4.86 11.80
CA VAL A 38 -0.40 -5.88 11.36
C VAL A 38 -1.27 -5.34 10.22
N VAL A 39 -1.82 -4.13 10.36
CA VAL A 39 -2.65 -3.50 9.30
C VAL A 39 -1.83 -3.25 8.03
N ALA A 40 -0.59 -2.79 8.16
CA ALA A 40 0.31 -2.61 7.02
C ALA A 40 0.58 -3.95 6.31
N ASN A 41 0.85 -5.02 7.07
CA ASN A 41 1.07 -6.37 6.53
C ASN A 41 -0.18 -6.92 5.82
N PHE A 42 -1.39 -6.69 6.36
CA PHE A 42 -2.62 -7.07 5.65
C PHE A 42 -2.78 -6.29 4.35
N LYS A 43 -2.50 -4.98 4.34
CA LYS A 43 -2.57 -4.15 3.14
C LYS A 43 -1.56 -4.59 2.08
N THR A 44 -0.33 -4.95 2.47
CA THR A 44 0.68 -5.46 1.53
C THR A 44 0.29 -6.84 1.00
N VAL A 45 -0.20 -7.76 1.84
CA VAL A 45 -0.68 -9.08 1.37
C VAL A 45 -1.84 -8.93 0.39
N TYR A 46 -2.80 -8.07 0.68
CA TYR A 46 -3.92 -7.81 -0.21
C TYR A 46 -3.48 -7.18 -1.54
N LYS A 47 -2.61 -6.15 -1.49
CA LYS A 47 -2.01 -5.52 -2.68
C LYS A 47 -1.26 -6.55 -3.53
N ASN A 48 -0.41 -7.35 -2.90
CA ASN A 48 0.39 -8.38 -3.56
C ASN A 48 -0.52 -9.44 -4.21
N LYS A 49 -1.60 -9.85 -3.55
CA LYS A 49 -2.56 -10.79 -4.14
C LYS A 49 -3.20 -10.22 -5.41
N TRP A 50 -3.72 -8.99 -5.33
CA TRP A 50 -4.37 -8.35 -6.48
C TRP A 50 -3.41 -8.19 -7.68
N GLU A 51 -2.17 -7.78 -7.43
CA GLU A 51 -1.14 -7.66 -8.48
C GLU A 51 -0.74 -9.04 -9.04
N ASN A 52 -0.58 -10.05 -8.20
CA ASN A 52 -0.27 -11.42 -8.62
C ASN A 52 -1.36 -12.00 -9.51
N ASP A 53 -2.64 -11.74 -9.19
CA ASP A 53 -3.78 -12.14 -10.01
C ASP A 53 -3.72 -11.45 -11.39
N ALA A 54 -3.44 -10.14 -11.45
CA ALA A 54 -3.28 -9.41 -12.71
C ALA A 54 -2.13 -9.95 -13.57
N VAL A 55 -0.98 -10.25 -12.95
CA VAL A 55 0.17 -10.87 -13.65
C VAL A 55 -0.20 -12.25 -14.16
N ARG A 56 -0.90 -13.06 -13.35
CA ARG A 56 -1.36 -14.40 -13.75
C ARG A 56 -2.26 -14.31 -14.97
N PHE A 57 -3.23 -13.40 -14.99
CA PHE A 57 -4.13 -13.23 -16.14
C PHE A 57 -3.38 -12.90 -17.43
N ILE A 58 -2.34 -12.07 -17.37
CA ILE A 58 -1.49 -11.80 -18.52
C ILE A 58 -0.74 -13.06 -18.97
N GLN A 59 -0.17 -13.82 -18.03
CA GLN A 59 0.58 -15.05 -18.33
C GLN A 59 -0.30 -16.18 -18.89
N THR A 60 -1.55 -16.27 -18.46
CA THR A 60 -2.52 -17.26 -18.93
C THR A 60 -3.37 -16.78 -20.12
N ASN A 61 -3.09 -15.58 -20.64
CA ASN A 61 -3.82 -14.94 -21.75
C ASN A 61 -5.33 -14.75 -21.48
N GLN A 62 -5.70 -14.56 -20.21
CA GLN A 62 -7.04 -14.29 -19.73
C GLN A 62 -7.32 -12.78 -19.74
N LEU A 63 -7.43 -12.20 -20.94
CA LEU A 63 -7.48 -10.75 -21.14
C LEU A 63 -8.77 -10.11 -20.65
N GLU A 64 -9.91 -10.79 -20.78
CA GLU A 64 -11.19 -10.26 -20.30
C GLU A 64 -11.26 -10.25 -18.78
N GLU A 65 -10.72 -11.28 -18.13
CA GLU A 65 -10.58 -11.32 -16.67
C GLU A 65 -9.62 -10.25 -16.17
N LEU A 66 -8.50 -10.00 -16.87
CA LEU A 66 -7.60 -8.89 -16.57
C LEU A 66 -8.33 -7.54 -16.62
N LYS A 67 -9.13 -7.32 -17.65
CA LYS A 67 -9.90 -6.09 -17.81
C LYS A 67 -10.91 -5.92 -16.69
N SER A 68 -11.72 -6.94 -16.38
CA SER A 68 -12.69 -6.89 -15.27
C SER A 68 -11.99 -6.61 -13.94
N HIS A 69 -10.92 -7.34 -13.64
CA HIS A 69 -10.14 -7.21 -12.42
C HIS A 69 -9.55 -5.81 -12.22
N CYS A 70 -9.14 -5.14 -13.31
CA CYS A 70 -8.69 -3.75 -13.28
C CYS A 70 -9.85 -2.76 -13.12
N LEU A 71 -10.95 -2.94 -13.84
CA LEU A 71 -12.10 -2.04 -13.76
C LEU A 71 -12.76 -2.07 -12.38
N GLU A 72 -12.97 -3.26 -11.80
CA GLU A 72 -13.49 -3.42 -10.42
C GLU A 72 -12.60 -2.70 -9.39
N LYS A 73 -11.27 -2.76 -9.58
CA LYS A 73 -10.33 -2.02 -8.73
C LYS A 73 -10.49 -0.51 -8.88
N LEU A 74 -10.68 -0.03 -10.11
CA LEU A 74 -10.90 1.39 -10.39
C LEU A 74 -12.27 1.90 -9.91
N GLU A 75 -13.29 1.05 -9.81
CA GLU A 75 -14.58 1.44 -9.19
C GLU A 75 -14.41 1.84 -7.72
N SER A 76 -13.61 1.07 -6.98
CA SER A 76 -13.33 1.35 -5.56
C SER A 76 -12.17 2.33 -5.35
N SER A 77 -11.24 2.43 -6.31
CA SER A 77 -10.05 3.28 -6.23
C SER A 77 -9.75 3.89 -7.60
N PRO A 78 -10.47 4.96 -8.02
CA PRO A 78 -10.40 5.49 -9.38
C PRO A 78 -9.03 6.00 -9.85
N LYS A 79 -8.14 6.30 -8.89
CA LYS A 79 -6.77 6.76 -9.13
C LYS A 79 -5.73 5.71 -8.76
N ASP A 80 -6.10 4.43 -8.69
CA ASP A 80 -5.13 3.37 -8.42
C ASP A 80 -4.16 3.22 -9.60
N ALA A 81 -2.89 3.56 -9.37
CA ALA A 81 -1.90 3.60 -10.43
C ALA A 81 -1.62 2.20 -11.01
N ASN A 82 -1.64 1.16 -10.17
CA ASN A 82 -1.40 -0.21 -10.63
C ASN A 82 -2.58 -0.69 -11.49
N ALA A 83 -3.81 -0.40 -11.09
CA ALA A 83 -4.99 -0.74 -11.88
C ALA A 83 -4.96 -0.07 -13.25
N ASN A 84 -4.62 1.23 -13.31
CA ASN A 84 -4.41 1.93 -14.57
C ASN A 84 -3.24 1.31 -15.37
N TRP A 85 -2.14 0.94 -14.72
CA TRP A 85 -0.98 0.29 -15.36
C TRP A 85 -1.33 -1.05 -16.03
N TYR A 86 -1.99 -1.96 -15.29
CA TYR A 86 -2.39 -3.26 -15.82
C TYR A 86 -3.48 -3.15 -16.89
N LEU A 87 -4.38 -2.17 -16.78
CA LEU A 87 -5.37 -1.87 -17.82
C LEU A 87 -4.71 -1.30 -19.09
N ALA A 88 -3.70 -0.45 -18.96
CA ALA A 88 -2.89 0.01 -20.09
C ALA A 88 -2.18 -1.16 -20.79
N ARG A 89 -1.66 -2.11 -20.01
CA ARG A 89 -1.08 -3.35 -20.56
C ARG A 89 -2.10 -4.24 -21.27
N TYR A 90 -3.35 -4.31 -20.79
CA TYR A 90 -4.43 -4.96 -21.55
C TYR A 90 -4.59 -4.29 -22.93
N TYR A 91 -4.70 -2.96 -22.96
CA TYR A 91 -4.85 -2.21 -24.21
C TYR A 91 -3.63 -2.30 -25.13
N TYR A 92 -2.44 -2.40 -24.57
CA TYR A 92 -1.23 -2.72 -25.32
C TYR A 92 -1.33 -4.09 -26.02
N ILE A 93 -1.84 -5.12 -25.34
CA ILE A 93 -1.99 -6.48 -25.89
C ILE A 93 -3.05 -6.50 -27.01
N VAL A 94 -4.19 -5.83 -26.82
CA VAL A 94 -5.24 -5.74 -27.85
C VAL A 94 -4.95 -4.68 -28.93
N LYS A 95 -3.77 -4.05 -28.88
CA LYS A 95 -3.27 -3.05 -29.82
C LYS A 95 -4.13 -1.78 -29.95
N ASP A 96 -4.79 -1.39 -28.87
CA ASP A 96 -5.51 -0.10 -28.78
C ASP A 96 -4.56 0.97 -28.25
N LEU A 97 -3.95 1.74 -29.17
CA LEU A 97 -2.96 2.75 -28.83
C LEU A 97 -3.54 3.89 -27.99
N ASP A 98 -4.77 4.31 -28.28
CA ASP A 98 -5.39 5.46 -27.63
C ASP A 98 -5.69 5.15 -26.17
N GLN A 99 -6.31 4.00 -25.89
CA GLN A 99 -6.56 3.58 -24.52
C GLN A 99 -5.27 3.24 -23.78
N CYS A 100 -4.30 2.60 -24.45
CA CYS A 100 -2.98 2.32 -23.90
C CYS A 100 -2.31 3.61 -23.38
N LYS A 101 -2.23 4.66 -24.21
CA LYS A 101 -1.69 5.97 -23.83
C LYS A 101 -2.45 6.59 -22.67
N LYS A 102 -3.79 6.59 -22.74
CA LYS A 102 -4.65 7.16 -21.69
C LYS A 102 -4.36 6.54 -20.33
N TYR A 103 -4.39 5.21 -20.22
CA TYR A 103 -4.25 4.54 -18.94
C TYR A 103 -2.81 4.55 -18.42
N PHE A 104 -1.80 4.53 -19.30
CA PHE A 104 -0.43 4.78 -18.85
C PHE A 104 -0.26 6.20 -18.30
N SER A 105 -0.84 7.23 -18.95
CA SER A 105 -0.82 8.60 -18.43
C SER A 105 -1.41 8.69 -17.04
N LEU A 106 -2.57 8.06 -16.81
CA LEU A 106 -3.21 8.03 -15.48
C LEU A 106 -2.34 7.33 -14.42
N ALA A 107 -1.58 6.30 -14.78
CA ALA A 107 -0.64 5.66 -13.87
C ALA A 107 0.57 6.56 -13.56
N VAL A 108 1.12 7.23 -14.58
CA VAL A 108 2.26 8.16 -14.48
C VAL A 108 1.91 9.41 -13.69
N GLU A 109 0.68 9.91 -13.77
CA GLU A 109 0.20 11.03 -12.94
C GLU A 109 0.35 10.75 -11.43
N VAL A 110 0.22 9.49 -11.02
CA VAL A 110 0.36 9.07 -9.62
C VAL A 110 1.81 8.70 -9.29
N TYR A 111 2.49 8.02 -10.21
CA TYR A 111 3.90 7.65 -10.09
C TYR A 111 4.71 8.10 -11.31
N PRO A 112 5.21 9.35 -11.31
CA PRO A 112 5.96 9.91 -12.44
C PRO A 112 7.20 9.10 -12.83
N THR A 113 7.78 8.36 -11.87
CA THR A 113 8.92 7.47 -12.11
C THR A 113 8.63 6.32 -13.08
N TRP A 114 7.36 6.06 -13.43
CA TRP A 114 6.96 5.02 -14.39
C TRP A 114 6.86 5.51 -15.84
N GLU A 115 7.15 6.79 -16.09
CA GLU A 115 7.05 7.40 -17.42
C GLU A 115 7.91 6.70 -18.48
N GLU A 116 9.18 6.41 -18.16
CA GLU A 116 10.11 5.74 -19.09
C GLU A 116 9.61 4.35 -19.52
N ASP A 117 9.08 3.57 -18.57
CA ASP A 117 8.53 2.25 -18.85
C ASP A 117 7.24 2.36 -19.68
N ALA A 118 6.34 3.29 -19.32
CA ALA A 118 5.11 3.57 -20.09
C ALA A 118 5.43 3.96 -21.54
N GLU A 119 6.37 4.88 -21.74
CA GLU A 119 6.82 5.29 -23.07
C GLU A 119 7.38 4.12 -23.88
N THR A 120 8.07 3.19 -23.24
CA THR A 120 8.62 2.01 -23.91
C THR A 120 7.51 1.14 -24.50
N TYR A 121 6.39 0.95 -23.79
CA TYR A 121 5.22 0.23 -24.32
C TYR A 121 4.56 1.00 -25.47
N ILE A 122 4.36 2.31 -25.30
CA ILE A 122 3.72 3.16 -26.30
C ILE A 122 4.52 3.18 -27.61
N LYS A 123 5.84 3.43 -27.53
CA LYS A 123 6.74 3.45 -28.71
C LYS A 123 6.78 2.10 -29.43
N LYS A 124 6.72 0.98 -28.70
CA LYS A 124 6.66 -0.36 -29.30
C LYS A 124 5.36 -0.58 -30.07
N LEU A 125 4.25 -0.05 -29.56
CA LEU A 125 2.95 -0.18 -30.22
C LEU A 125 2.84 0.74 -31.45
N GLU A 126 3.40 1.94 -31.41
CA GLU A 126 3.43 2.89 -32.55
C GLU A 126 4.26 2.42 -33.74
N ARG A 127 5.24 1.54 -33.51
CA ARG A 127 6.14 1.02 -34.54
C ARG A 127 5.62 -0.23 -35.26
N ASN A 128 4.56 -0.86 -34.75
CA ASN A 128 3.96 -2.07 -35.30
C ASN A 128 2.70 -1.76 -36.10
#